data_AF-A0A161TSC6-F1
#
_entry.id   AF-A0A161TSC6-F1
#
_cell.length_a   1.000
_cell.length_b   1.000
_cell.length_c   1.000
_cell.angle_alpha   90.00
_cell.angle_beta   90.00
_cell.angle_gamma   90.00
#
_symmetry.space_group_name_H-M   'P 1'
#
loop_
_entity.id
_entity.type
_entity.pdbx_description
1 polymer ?
#
loop_
_entity_poly.entity_id
_entity_poly.type
_entity_poly.pdbx_seq_one_letter_code
_entity_poly.pdbx_strand_id
1 'polypeptide(L)'
;MHKLTNDDVIQWLEKHLLDFEQFTPYLFTSKWIHSFCKDKENGKEFEVKWDLSGQELFFRLLDNLDHDDQWKWLGTIHFTEEVKS
;
A
#
# COMPACT_ATOMS: atom_id res chain seq x y z
N MET A 1 -12.69 12.63 11.80
CA MET A 1 -11.74 11.72 11.15
C MET A 1 -12.42 11.16 9.90
N HIS A 2 -11.94 11.54 8.72
CA HIS A 2 -12.34 10.89 7.48
C HIS A 2 -11.77 9.47 7.49
N LYS A 3 -12.57 8.45 7.14
CA LYS A 3 -12.08 7.08 7.02
C LYS A 3 -11.43 6.93 5.65
N LEU A 4 -10.18 6.47 5.63
CA LEU A 4 -9.46 6.11 4.42
C LEU A 4 -10.23 5.06 3.61
N THR A 5 -10.38 5.31 2.31
CA THR A 5 -10.91 4.33 1.34
C THR A 5 -9.77 3.63 0.60
N ASN A 6 -10.08 2.54 -0.13
CA ASN A 6 -9.10 1.90 -1.00
C ASN A 6 -8.59 2.86 -2.09
N ASP A 7 -9.46 3.72 -2.62
CA ASP A 7 -9.13 4.63 -3.72
C ASP A 7 -8.14 5.71 -3.26
N ASP A 8 -8.32 6.26 -2.06
CA ASP A 8 -7.38 7.23 -1.46
C ASP A 8 -5.98 6.63 -1.33
N VAL A 9 -5.91 5.36 -0.89
CA VAL A 9 -4.66 4.63 -0.72
C VAL A 9 -4.01 4.36 -2.08
N ILE A 10 -4.78 3.90 -3.08
CA ILE A 10 -4.27 3.61 -4.42
C ILE A 10 -3.68 4.87 -5.06
N GLN A 11 -4.40 5.99 -5.03
CA GLN A 11 -3.90 7.27 -5.58
C GLN A 11 -2.59 7.71 -4.92
N TRP A 12 -2.48 7.52 -3.60
CA TRP A 12 -1.25 7.84 -2.91
C TRP A 12 -0.10 6.92 -3.33
N LEU A 13 -0.35 5.60 -3.39
CA LEU A 13 0.65 4.60 -3.77
C LEU A 13 1.17 4.85 -5.18
N GLU A 14 0.29 5.14 -6.14
CA GLU A 14 0.69 5.48 -7.52
C GLU A 14 1.55 6.74 -7.59
N LYS A 15 1.31 7.72 -6.72
CA LYS A 15 2.06 8.99 -6.68
C LYS A 15 3.43 8.85 -6.01
N HIS A 16 3.59 7.95 -5.03
CA HIS A 16 4.79 7.90 -4.18
C HIS A 16 5.64 6.65 -4.38
N LEU A 17 5.06 5.56 -4.87
CA LEU A 17 5.78 4.32 -5.21
C LEU A 17 5.93 4.23 -6.73
N LEU A 18 6.72 5.14 -7.31
CA LEU A 18 6.89 5.26 -8.76
C LEU A 18 7.50 4.02 -9.42
N ASP A 19 8.21 3.19 -8.66
CA ASP A 19 8.83 1.94 -9.13
C ASP A 19 7.80 0.80 -9.23
N PHE A 20 6.58 1.00 -8.73
CA PHE A 20 5.51 0.01 -8.69
C PHE A 20 4.29 0.44 -9.52
N GLU A 21 3.51 -0.53 -9.99
CA GLU A 21 2.29 -0.34 -10.77
C GLU A 21 1.20 -1.36 -10.46
N GLN A 22 0.03 -1.17 -11.07
CA GLN A 22 -1.10 -2.11 -11.04
C GLN A 22 -1.63 -2.39 -9.64
N PHE A 23 -1.75 -1.35 -8.81
CA PHE A 23 -2.31 -1.44 -7.47
C PHE A 23 -3.75 -1.94 -7.50
N THR A 24 -3.96 -3.20 -7.10
CA THR A 24 -5.27 -3.86 -7.12
C THR A 24 -5.68 -4.21 -5.69
N PRO A 25 -6.73 -3.58 -5.13
CA PRO A 25 -7.18 -3.89 -3.78
C PRO A 25 -7.78 -5.30 -3.73
N TYR A 26 -7.50 -6.05 -2.68
CA TYR A 26 -8.04 -7.41 -2.55
C TYR A 26 -8.50 -7.79 -1.13
N LEU A 27 -8.05 -7.07 -0.09
CA LEU A 27 -8.53 -7.30 1.27
C LEU A 27 -8.63 -6.00 2.06
N PHE A 28 -9.81 -5.74 2.62
CA PHE A 28 -10.05 -4.67 3.58
C PHE A 28 -10.45 -5.29 4.91
N THR A 29 -9.64 -5.06 5.94
CA THR A 29 -9.90 -5.53 7.30
C THR A 29 -10.20 -4.36 8.23
N SER A 30 -10.52 -4.65 9.50
CA SER A 30 -10.73 -3.63 10.52
C SER A 30 -9.48 -2.81 10.87
N LYS A 31 -8.29 -3.23 10.41
CA LYS A 31 -7.02 -2.56 10.71
C LYS A 31 -6.18 -2.24 9.46
N TRP A 32 -6.29 -3.03 8.41
CA TRP A 32 -5.42 -2.98 7.24
C TRP A 32 -6.19 -3.01 5.93
N ILE A 33 -5.66 -2.28 4.96
CA ILE A 33 -6.01 -2.30 3.54
C ILE A 33 -4.87 -3.00 2.82
N HIS A 34 -5.17 -4.02 2.02
CA HIS A 34 -4.18 -4.75 1.24
C HIS A 34 -4.43 -4.60 -0.26
N SER A 35 -3.35 -4.37 -0.99
CA SER A 35 -3.34 -4.30 -2.44
C SER A 35 -2.19 -5.11 -3.01
N PHE A 36 -2.36 -5.65 -4.20
CA PHE A 36 -1.28 -6.22 -4.99
C PHE A 36 -0.70 -5.16 -5.91
N CYS A 37 0.60 -5.22 -6.18
CA CYS A 37 1.26 -4.39 -7.17
C CYS A 37 2.40 -5.14 -7.85
N LYS A 38 2.97 -4.56 -8.91
CA LYS A 38 4.11 -5.11 -9.65
C LYS A 38 5.24 -4.10 -9.71
N ASP A 39 6.46 -4.58 -9.60
CA ASP A 39 7.65 -3.80 -9.91
C ASP A 39 7.72 -3.57 -11.43
N LYS A 40 7.90 -2.32 -11.84
CA LYS A 40 7.89 -1.92 -13.26
C LYS A 40 9.10 -2.43 -14.03
N GLU A 41 10.23 -2.62 -13.37
CA GLU A 41 11.49 -3.00 -14.03
C GLU A 41 11.56 -4.50 -14.28
N ASN A 42 11.09 -5.31 -13.33
CA ASN A 42 11.28 -6.76 -13.35
C ASN A 42 9.98 -7.58 -13.31
N GLY A 43 8.82 -6.94 -13.15
CA GLY A 43 7.51 -7.57 -13.17
C GLY A 43 7.19 -8.45 -11.95
N LYS A 44 8.05 -8.44 -10.91
CA LYS A 44 7.78 -9.18 -9.67
C LYS A 44 6.54 -8.63 -9.00
N GLU A 45 5.74 -9.54 -8.46
CA GLU A 45 4.49 -9.19 -7.79
C GLU A 45 4.72 -9.04 -6.29
N PHE A 46 4.11 -8.01 -5.71
CA PHE A 46 4.22 -7.65 -4.31
C PHE A 46 2.84 -7.47 -3.71
N GLU A 47 2.78 -7.68 -2.41
CA GLU A 47 1.66 -7.29 -1.58
C GLU A 47 2.07 -6.05 -0.78
N VAL A 48 1.23 -5.03 -0.80
CA VAL A 48 1.33 -3.87 0.08
C VAL A 48 0.18 -3.89 1.07
N LYS A 49 0.46 -3.56 2.33
CA LYS A 49 -0.56 -3.34 3.35
C LYS A 49 -0.42 -1.96 3.98
N TRP A 50 -1.57 -1.34 4.21
CA TRP A 50 -1.73 0.03 4.64
C TRP A 50 -2.64 0.07 5.86
N ASP A 51 -2.25 0.73 6.94
CA ASP A 51 -3.08 0.80 8.14
C ASP A 51 -4.21 1.85 8.03
N LEU A 52 -5.37 1.59 8.64
CA LEU A 52 -6.50 2.54 8.56
C LEU A 52 -6.23 3.91 9.21
N SER A 53 -5.17 4.06 10.01
CA SER A 53 -4.80 5.37 10.55
C SER A 53 -4.03 6.23 9.54
N GLY A 54 -3.61 5.66 8.40
CA GLY A 54 -2.89 6.43 7.40
C GLY A 54 -1.41 6.62 7.71
N GLN A 55 -0.83 5.86 8.64
CA GLN A 55 0.53 6.09 9.15
C GLN A 55 1.51 4.98 8.83
N GLU A 56 1.08 3.76 8.51
CA GLU A 56 2.00 2.64 8.34
C GLU A 56 1.78 1.93 7.01
N LEU A 57 2.85 1.91 6.20
CA LEU A 57 2.93 1.16 4.95
C LEU A 57 3.99 0.07 5.04
N PHE A 58 3.61 -1.14 4.64
CA PHE A 58 4.52 -2.27 4.48
C PHE A 58 4.35 -2.93 3.12
N PHE A 59 5.39 -3.63 2.67
CA PHE A 59 5.33 -4.50 1.50
C PHE A 59 6.04 -5.83 1.70
N ARG A 60 5.66 -6.84 0.93
CA ARG A 60 6.37 -8.13 0.81
C ARG A 60 6.28 -8.67 -0.61
N LEU A 61 7.23 -9.53 -0.98
CA LEU A 61 7.22 -10.24 -2.26
C LEU A 61 6.18 -11.38 -2.22
N LEU A 62 5.38 -11.54 -3.27
CA LEU A 62 4.33 -12.56 -3.35
C LEU A 62 4.85 -13.98 -3.58
N ASP A 63 6.07 -14.14 -4.07
CA ASP A 63 6.66 -15.45 -4.37
C ASP A 63 7.08 -16.25 -3.11
N ASN A 64 6.77 -15.73 -1.91
CA ASN A 64 7.29 -16.26 -0.65
C ASN A 64 6.27 -16.11 0.51
N LEU A 65 5.00 -16.47 0.24
CA LEU A 65 3.85 -16.28 1.14
C LEU A 65 3.90 -17.08 2.46
N ASP A 66 4.78 -18.06 2.60
CA ASP A 66 4.85 -18.94 3.78
C ASP A 66 5.49 -18.27 5.01
N HIS A 67 5.99 -17.03 4.89
CA HIS A 67 6.67 -16.33 5.97
C HIS A 67 6.07 -14.94 6.23
N ASP A 68 5.35 -14.81 7.33
CA ASP A 68 4.81 -13.52 7.82
C ASP A 68 5.91 -12.53 8.25
N ASP A 69 7.15 -13.00 8.41
CA ASP A 69 8.31 -12.18 8.80
C ASP A 69 8.90 -11.31 7.68
N GLN A 70 8.31 -11.32 6.47
CA GLN A 70 8.86 -10.64 5.29
C GLN A 70 8.30 -9.24 5.02
N TRP A 71 7.47 -8.70 5.91
CA TRP A 71 6.96 -7.34 5.79
C TRP A 71 8.08 -6.32 6.00
N LYS A 72 8.44 -5.62 4.93
CA LYS A 72 9.36 -4.49 4.97
C LYS A 72 8.57 -3.20 5.11
N TRP A 73 8.98 -2.34 6.03
CA TRP A 73 8.40 -1.01 6.19
C TRP A 73 8.85 -0.09 5.06
N LEU A 74 7.90 0.61 4.42
CA LEU A 74 8.18 1.59 3.36
C LEU A 74 8.12 3.03 3.84
N GLY A 75 7.36 3.30 4.90
CA GLY A 75 7.24 4.66 5.41
C GLY A 75 5.91 4.96 6.08
N THR A 76 5.77 6.23 6.46
CA THR A 76 4.54 6.84 6.96
C THR A 76 3.98 7.81 5.95
N ILE A 77 2.68 7.72 5.65
CA ILE A 77 1.99 8.85 5.03
C ILE A 77 1.69 9.85 6.14
N HIS A 78 2.17 11.08 5.97
CA HIS A 78 1.50 12.18 6.66
C HIS A 78 0.36 12.61 5.73
N PHE A 79 -0.88 12.33 6.12
CA PHE A 79 -2.03 13.06 5.60
C PHE A 79 -1.92 14.51 6.11
N THR A 80 -0.92 15.26 5.65
CA THR A 80 -1.00 16.71 5.69
C THR A 80 -2.05 17.05 4.66
N GLU A 81 -3.19 17.56 5.15
CA GLU A 81 -4.27 18.11 4.36
C GLU A 81 -3.73 19.12 3.32
N GLU A 82 -3.35 18.63 2.13
CA GLU A 82 -3.40 19.40 0.90
C GLU A 82 -4.49 18.78 0.01
N VAL A 83 -5.68 18.58 0.58
CA VAL A 83 -6.90 18.69 -0.22
C VAL A 83 -7.11 20.20 -0.41
N LYS A 84 -6.47 20.77 -1.43
CA LYS A 84 -6.79 22.13 -1.86
C LYS A 84 -8.25 22.15 -2.34
N SER A 85 -8.94 23.18 -1.87
CA SER A 85 -10.38 23.49 -1.98
C SER A 85 -10.97 23.43 -3.39
#